data_AF-A0A937XYF2-F1
#
_entry.id   AF-A0A937XYF2-F1
#
_cell.length_a   1.000
_cell.length_b   1.000
_cell.length_c   1.000
_cell.angle_alpha   90.00
_cell.angle_beta   90.00
_cell.angle_gamma   90.00
#
_symmetry.space_group_name_H-M   'P 1'
#
loop_
_entity.id
_entity.type
_entity.pdbx_description
1 polymer ?
#
loop_
_entity_poly.entity_id
_entity_poly.type
_entity_poly.pdbx_seq_one_letter_code
_entity_poly.pdbx_strand_id
1 'polypeptide(L)' 'MKKALAALAQEGGSSTHPTRLLVMTEPRSIDANEITDKGYMNQRADLERRAILVKKLYAGGGDVIVA' A
#
# COMPACT_ATOMS: atom_id res chain seq x y z
N MET A 1 4.74 -1.09 -13.35
CA MET A 1 4.78 -0.82 -11.89
C MET A 1 6.14 -0.33 -11.39
N LYS A 2 7.29 -0.98 -11.67
CA LYS A 2 8.63 -0.41 -11.30
C LYS A 2 8.85 1.03 -11.78
N LYS A 3 8.56 1.29 -13.06
CA LYS A 3 8.62 2.65 -13.64
C LYS A 3 7.72 3.66 -12.92
N ALA A 4 6.58 3.22 -12.37
CA ALA A 4 5.67 4.09 -11.62
C ALA A 4 6.27 4.47 -10.26
N LEU A 5 6.90 3.53 -9.54
CA LEU A 5 7.64 3.85 -8.31
C LEU A 5 8.79 4.82 -8.58
N ALA A 6 9.54 4.60 -9.67
CA ALA A 6 10.62 5.51 -10.07
C ALA A 6 10.10 6.92 -10.41
N ALA A 7 8.93 7.04 -11.05
CA ALA A 7 8.31 8.32 -11.33
C ALA A 7 7.89 9.05 -10.05
N LEU A 8 7.24 8.36 -9.11
CA LEU A 8 6.84 8.93 -7.81
C LEU A 8 8.04 9.46 -6.99
N ALA A 9 9.21 8.85 -7.14
CA ALA A 9 10.44 9.34 -6.50
C ALA A 9 10.95 10.67 -7.07
N GLN A 10 10.49 11.10 -8.25
CA GLN A 10 10.85 12.38 -8.87
C GLN A 10 9.89 13.52 -8.52
N GLU A 11 8.73 13.21 -7.93
CA GLU A 11 7.63 14.16 -7.73
C GLU A 11 7.59 14.79 -6.32
N GLY A 12 8.48 14.39 -5.40
CA GLY A 12 8.46 14.89 -4.03
C GLY A 12 9.71 14.55 -3.19
N GLY A 13 9.63 14.82 -1.88
CA GLY A 13 10.69 14.52 -0.93
C GLY A 13 10.76 13.03 -0.55
N SER A 14 11.79 12.64 0.17
CA SER A 14 12.01 11.22 0.54
C SER A 14 10.90 10.64 1.44
N SER A 15 10.16 11.49 2.15
CA SER A 15 9.01 11.10 2.96
C SER A 15 7.74 10.81 2.16
N THR A 16 7.69 11.22 0.88
CA THR A 16 6.51 11.09 0.02
C THR A 16 6.68 10.03 -1.07
N HIS A 17 7.86 9.40 -1.18
CA HIS A 17 8.10 8.35 -2.17
C HIS A 17 7.91 6.94 -1.56
N PRO A 18 7.01 6.09 -2.10
CA PRO A 18 6.99 4.68 -1.75
C PRO A 18 8.14 3.93 -2.47
N THR A 19 8.87 3.07 -1.76
CA THR A 19 9.98 2.27 -2.34
C THR A 19 9.60 0.81 -2.59
N ARG A 20 8.43 0.39 -2.10
CA ARG A 20 7.92 -0.97 -2.22
C ARG A 20 6.44 -0.95 -2.57
N LEU A 21 6.02 -1.93 -3.36
CA LEU A 21 4.61 -2.11 -3.74
C LEU A 21 4.27 -3.59 -3.78
N LEU A 22 3.11 -3.92 -3.21
CA LEU A 22 2.48 -5.24 -3.29
C LEU A 22 1.07 -5.03 -3.84
N VAL A 23 0.74 -5.69 -4.95
CA VAL A 23 -0.60 -5.59 -5.55
C VAL A 23 -1.57 -6.46 -4.76
N MET A 24 -2.72 -5.89 -4.42
CA MET A 24 -3.78 -6.56 -3.67
C MET A 24 -4.91 -6.94 -4.62
N THR A 25 -5.48 -8.13 -4.42
CA THR A 25 -6.60 -8.63 -5.24
C THR A 25 -7.95 -8.13 -4.74
N GLU A 26 -8.04 -7.69 -3.48
CA GLU A 26 -9.25 -7.16 -2.86
C GLU A 26 -9.10 -5.66 -2.60
N PRO A 27 -10.09 -4.83 -2.96
CA PRO A 27 -10.11 -3.41 -2.60
C PRO A 27 -10.31 -3.22 -1.09
N ARG A 28 -10.20 -1.97 -0.61
CA ARG A 28 -10.63 -1.64 0.77
C ARG A 28 -12.15 -1.80 0.89
N SER A 29 -12.60 -2.38 2.00
CA SER A 29 -14.01 -2.64 2.27
C SER A 29 -14.63 -1.57 3.16
N ILE A 30 -15.82 -1.08 2.76
CA ILE A 30 -16.67 -0.23 3.61
C ILE A 30 -17.22 -1.05 4.78
N ASP A 31 -17.69 -2.27 4.50
CA ASP A 31 -18.26 -3.17 5.52
C ASP A 31 -17.23 -3.55 6.60
N ALA A 32 -15.96 -3.68 6.22
CA ALA A 32 -14.85 -3.93 7.14
C ALA A 32 -14.31 -2.65 7.80
N ASN A 33 -14.93 -1.49 7.57
CA ASN A 33 -14.52 -0.21 8.12
C ASN A 33 -13.09 0.22 7.74
N GLU A 34 -12.55 -0.25 6.60
CA GLU A 34 -11.23 0.17 6.07
C GLU A 34 -11.31 1.52 5.35
N ILE A 35 -12.47 1.86 4.78
CA ILE A 35 -12.72 3.09 4.04
C ILE A 35 -14.15 3.61 4.30
N THR A 36 -14.33 4.93 4.35
CA THR A 36 -15.64 5.56 4.43
C THR A 36 -16.29 5.75 3.06
N ASP A 37 -17.59 6.07 3.03
CA ASP A 37 -18.31 6.46 1.80
C ASP A 37 -17.73 7.72 1.13
N LYS A 38 -17.01 8.56 1.88
CA LYS A 38 -16.28 9.75 1.40
C LYS A 38 -14.84 9.46 0.97
N GLY A 39 -14.39 8.22 1.06
CA GLY A 39 -13.04 7.81 0.66
C GLY A 39 -11.95 8.03 1.73
N TYR A 40 -12.32 8.35 2.97
CA TYR A 40 -11.33 8.45 4.06
C TYR A 40 -10.89 7.06 4.48
N MET A 41 -9.58 6.87 4.63
CA MET A 41 -9.00 5.62 5.08
C MET A 41 -9.01 5.52 6.61
N ASN A 42 -9.48 4.40 7.14
CA ASN A 42 -9.27 4.05 8.52
C ASN A 42 -7.98 3.26 8.66
N GLN A 43 -6.87 3.97 8.92
CA GLN A 43 -5.55 3.35 8.98
C GLN A 43 -5.45 2.21 10.00
N ARG A 44 -6.14 2.34 11.15
CA ARG A 44 -6.14 1.29 12.18
C ARG A 44 -6.79 0.00 11.64
N ALA A 45 -7.99 0.10 11.06
CA ALA A 45 -8.69 -1.06 10.51
C ALA A 45 -7.93 -1.67 9.31
N ASP A 46 -7.37 -0.85 8.43
CA ASP A 46 -6.57 -1.30 7.28
C ASP A 46 -5.32 -2.06 7.74
N LEU A 47 -4.57 -1.52 8.72
CA LEU A 47 -3.38 -2.19 9.27
C LEU A 47 -3.70 -3.49 10.00
N GLU A 48 -4.81 -3.53 10.76
CA GLU A 48 -5.25 -4.75 11.45
C GLU A 48 -5.65 -5.85 10.46
N ARG A 49 -6.52 -5.52 9.49
CA ARG A 49 -7.05 -6.50 8.52
C ARG A 49 -6.00 -6.93 7.50
N ARG A 50 -5.08 -6.02 7.12
CA ARG A 50 -4.03 -6.28 6.11
C ARG A 50 -2.66 -6.60 6.71
N ALA A 51 -2.59 -6.90 8.01
CA ALA A 51 -1.33 -7.16 8.72
C ALA A 51 -0.42 -8.20 8.01
N ILE A 52 -1.01 -9.25 7.43
CA ILE A 52 -0.25 -10.28 6.71
C ILE A 52 0.39 -9.70 5.44
N LEU A 53 -0.35 -8.90 4.67
CA LEU A 53 0.16 -8.27 3.45
C LEU A 53 1.23 -7.22 3.77
N VAL A 54 1.06 -6.47 4.86
CA VAL A 54 2.09 -5.53 5.35
C VAL A 54 3.36 -6.28 5.71
N LYS A 55 3.26 -7.38 6.49
CA LYS A 55 4.42 -8.22 6.80
C LYS A 55 5.10 -8.76 5.53
N LYS A 56 4.32 -9.19 4.54
CA LYS A 56 4.82 -9.67 3.24
C LYS A 56 5.56 -8.57 2.48
N LEU A 57 4.99 -7.37 2.41
CA LEU A 57 5.60 -6.20 1.76
C LEU A 57 7.00 -5.91 2.33
N TYR A 58 7.17 -6.01 3.64
CA TYR A 58 8.45 -5.78 4.30
C TYR A 58 9.41 -6.97 4.21
N ALA A 59 8.91 -8.21 4.28
CA ALA A 59 9.70 -9.41 4.06
C ALA A 59 10.29 -9.47 2.63
N GLY A 60 9.59 -8.90 1.65
CA GLY A 60 9.97 -8.97 0.24
C GLY A 60 9.51 -10.27 -0.41
N GLY A 61 10.10 -10.59 -1.58
CA GLY A 61 9.75 -11.77 -2.37
C GLY A 61 9.46 -11.43 -3.83
N GLY A 62 9.21 -12.45 -4.65
CA GLY A 62 9.00 -12.28 -6.09
C GLY A 62 7.76 -11.47 -6.47
N ASP A 63 6.81 -11.33 -5.55
CA ASP A 63 5.58 -10.57 -5.73
C ASP A 63 5.65 -9.13 -5.18
N VAL A 64 6.74 -8.80 -4.48
CA VAL A 64 7.00 -7.44 -4.01
C VAL A 64 7.84 -6.69 -5.03
N ILE A 65 7.31 -5.58 -5.51
CA ILE A 65 7.99 -4.70 -6.44
C ILE A 65 8.78 -3.68 -5.64
N VAL A 66 10.09 -3.64 -5.86
CA VAL A 66 11.00 -2.66 -5.23
C VAL A 66 11.44 -1.64 -6.28
N ALA A 67 11.52 -0.38 -5.86
CA ALA A 67 12.05 0.74 -6.63
C ALA A 67 13.55 0.57 -6.92
#